data_AF-B6S897-F1
#
_entry.id   AF-B6S897-F1
#
_cell.length_a   1.000
_cell.length_b   1.000
_cell.length_c   1.000
_cell.angle_alpha   90.00
_cell.angle_beta   90.00
_cell.angle_gamma   90.00
#
_symmetry.space_group_name_H-M   'P 1'
#
loop_
_entity.id
_entity.type
_entity.pdbx_description
1 polymer ?
#
loop_
_entity_poly.entity_id
_entity_poly.type
_entity_poly.pdbx_seq_one_letter_code
_entity_poly.pdbx_strand_id
1 'polypeptide(L)'
;KAQIAAIRRSSGDLVLNVDSDTTLASDVITKLALKMQDPAIGAAMGQLTASNRSDTWLTRLIDMEYWLACNEERAAQARFGAVMCCCGPCAMYRRSSLVSLLDQYETQLFRGKPSDFGEDRHLTILMLKAGFRTEYVPDAIAATVVPDRLEP
;
A
#
# COMPACT_ATOMS: atom_id res chain seq x y z
N LYS A 1 9.87 12.36 -8.99
CA LYS A 1 8.68 12.11 -8.14
C LYS A 1 9.06 12.18 -6.66
N ALA A 2 8.19 12.72 -5.78
CA ALA A 2 8.51 12.95 -4.37
C ALA A 2 8.85 11.64 -3.62
N GLN A 3 8.06 10.59 -3.83
CA GLN A 3 8.28 9.27 -3.23
C GLN A 3 9.65 8.66 -3.60
N ILE A 4 10.05 8.72 -4.87
CA ILE A 4 11.38 8.24 -5.33
C ILE A 4 12.51 9.01 -4.63
N ALA A 5 12.39 10.33 -4.54
CA ALA A 5 13.37 11.17 -3.86
C ALA A 5 13.48 10.81 -2.37
N ALA A 6 12.36 10.52 -1.71
CA ALA A 6 12.33 10.07 -0.32
C ALA A 6 13.00 8.69 -0.15
N ILE A 7 12.70 7.71 -1.01
CA ILE A 7 13.33 6.37 -0.96
C ILE A 7 14.84 6.46 -1.17
N ARG A 8 15.31 7.26 -2.13
CA ARG A 8 16.75 7.43 -2.39
C ARG A 8 17.49 8.07 -1.20
N ARG A 9 16.83 8.93 -0.43
CA ARG A 9 17.41 9.61 0.74
C ARG A 9 17.23 8.84 2.05
N SER A 10 16.39 7.80 2.09
CA SER A 10 16.19 7.00 3.29
C SER A 10 17.35 6.02 3.53
N SER A 11 17.58 5.66 4.79
CA SER A 11 18.63 4.74 5.24
C SER A 11 18.12 3.49 5.96
N GLY A 12 16.81 3.42 6.26
CA GLY A 12 16.23 2.27 6.97
C GLY A 12 16.10 1.03 6.07
N ASP A 13 16.15 -0.16 6.66
CA ASP A 13 16.00 -1.43 5.92
C ASP A 13 14.60 -1.63 5.34
N LEU A 14 13.60 -1.05 6.01
CA LEU A 14 12.20 -1.06 5.61
C LEU A 14 11.73 0.39 5.39
N VAL A 15 10.87 0.58 4.40
CA VAL A 15 10.23 1.87 4.09
C VAL A 15 8.73 1.69 4.25
N LEU A 16 8.10 2.53 5.06
CA LEU A 16 6.65 2.58 5.22
C LEU A 16 6.10 3.78 4.45
N ASN A 17 5.20 3.52 3.51
CA ASN A 17 4.41 4.54 2.84
C ASN A 17 3.11 4.76 3.61
N VAL A 18 2.75 6.04 3.74
CA VAL A 18 1.55 6.51 4.43
C VAL A 18 1.05 7.77 3.71
N ASP A 19 -0.24 7.82 3.42
CA ASP A 19 -0.88 9.00 2.84
C ASP A 19 -1.04 10.09 3.90
N SER A 20 -1.04 11.35 3.48
CA SER A 20 -1.06 12.50 4.40
C SER A 20 -2.34 12.64 5.23
N ASP A 21 -3.43 12.02 4.78
CA ASP A 21 -4.73 11.98 5.44
C ASP A 21 -4.94 10.70 6.27
N THR A 22 -3.89 9.88 6.43
CA THR A 22 -3.97 8.58 7.08
C THR A 22 -3.37 8.62 8.49
N THR A 23 -4.14 8.12 9.45
CA THR A 23 -3.71 7.88 10.83
C THR A 23 -3.48 6.40 11.06
N LEU A 24 -2.29 6.04 11.55
CA LEU A 24 -1.93 4.66 11.85
C LEU A 24 -2.24 4.32 13.31
N ALA A 25 -2.73 3.11 13.58
CA ALA A 25 -2.75 2.59 14.94
C ALA A 25 -1.31 2.45 15.49
N SER A 26 -1.15 2.60 16.81
CA SER A 26 0.16 2.69 17.47
C SER A 26 1.06 1.46 17.27
N ASP A 27 0.48 0.32 16.92
CA ASP A 27 1.18 -0.96 16.75
C ASP A 27 1.36 -1.40 15.28
N VAL A 28 0.93 -0.57 14.31
CA VAL A 28 1.02 -0.88 12.86
C VAL A 28 2.45 -1.20 12.44
N ILE A 29 3.41 -0.35 12.83
CA ILE A 29 4.81 -0.50 12.44
C ILE A 29 5.34 -1.84 12.96
N THR A 30 5.06 -2.18 14.22
CA THR A 30 5.48 -3.45 14.84
C THR A 30 4.89 -4.65 14.10
N LYS A 31 3.58 -4.63 13.82
CA LYS A 31 2.88 -5.72 13.13
C LYS A 31 3.41 -5.95 11.71
N LEU A 32 3.61 -4.88 10.94
CA LEU A 32 4.17 -4.97 9.60
C LEU A 32 5.63 -5.42 9.62
N ALA A 33 6.45 -4.87 10.51
CA ALA A 33 7.86 -5.24 10.63
C ALA A 33 8.04 -6.72 11.01
N LEU A 34 7.18 -7.26 11.89
CA LEU A 34 7.16 -8.69 12.22
C LEU A 34 6.92 -9.55 10.98
N LYS A 35 5.94 -9.18 10.14
CA LYS A 35 5.68 -9.88 8.87
C LYS A 35 6.87 -9.77 7.91
N MET A 36 7.51 -8.61 7.84
CA MET A 36 8.66 -8.33 6.97
C MET A 36 9.98 -9.01 7.41
N GLN A 37 10.01 -9.71 8.55
CA GLN A 37 11.19 -10.49 8.94
C GLN A 37 11.50 -11.62 7.96
N ASP A 38 10.49 -12.15 7.28
CA ASP A 38 10.70 -13.13 6.22
C ASP A 38 11.35 -12.45 4.99
N PRO A 39 12.57 -12.86 4.58
CA PRO A 39 13.27 -12.26 3.46
C PRO A 39 12.57 -12.46 2.11
N ALA A 40 11.69 -13.46 1.99
CA ALA A 40 10.90 -13.69 0.79
C ALA A 40 9.77 -12.65 0.61
N ILE A 41 9.41 -11.91 1.66
CA ILE A 41 8.40 -10.85 1.59
C ILE A 41 9.06 -9.54 1.19
N GLY A 42 8.62 -9.00 0.06
CA GLY A 42 9.07 -7.71 -0.49
C GLY A 42 8.18 -6.54 -0.05
N ALA A 43 6.90 -6.81 0.22
CA ALA A 43 5.96 -5.82 0.74
C ALA A 43 4.88 -6.44 1.62
N ALA A 44 4.38 -5.67 2.58
CA ALA A 44 3.22 -6.02 3.40
C ALA A 44 2.34 -4.78 3.58
N MET A 45 1.02 -4.94 3.47
CA MET A 45 0.05 -3.87 3.70
C MET A 45 -0.82 -4.14 4.93
N GLY A 46 -1.30 -3.05 5.53
CA GLY A 46 -2.27 -3.09 6.62
C GLY A 46 -3.72 -3.10 6.14
N GLN A 47 -4.64 -3.23 7.09
CA GLN A 47 -6.07 -3.04 6.89
C GLN A 47 -6.41 -1.56 6.74
N LEU A 48 -7.23 -1.23 5.74
CA LEU A 48 -7.73 0.13 5.54
C LEU A 48 -9.12 0.29 6.13
N THR A 49 -9.37 1.46 6.72
CA THR A 49 -10.67 1.89 7.21
C THR A 49 -10.88 3.37 6.90
N ALA A 50 -12.13 3.78 6.69
CA ALA A 50 -12.45 5.19 6.60
C ALA A 50 -12.60 5.79 8.01
N SER A 51 -11.86 6.85 8.30
CA SER A 51 -11.85 7.54 9.59
C SER A 51 -13.17 8.26 9.85
N ASN A 52 -13.74 8.87 8.81
CA ASN A 52 -15.01 9.59 8.81
C ASN A 52 -16.20 8.73 8.36
N ARG A 53 -16.09 7.40 8.46
CA ARG A 53 -17.14 6.45 8.02
C ARG A 53 -18.51 6.64 8.66
N SER A 54 -18.63 7.37 9.76
CA SER A 54 -19.92 7.57 10.45
C SER A 54 -20.64 8.84 10.01
N ASP A 55 -19.97 9.72 9.26
CA ASP A 55 -20.38 11.11 9.05
C ASP A 55 -21.56 11.23 8.08
N THR A 56 -21.58 10.41 7.02
CA THR A 56 -22.62 10.45 5.97
C THR A 56 -22.97 9.05 5.45
N TRP A 57 -24.04 8.93 4.67
CA TRP A 57 -24.34 7.66 3.98
C TRP A 57 -23.28 7.30 2.93
N LEU A 58 -22.65 8.30 2.31
CA LEU A 58 -21.62 8.12 1.28
C LEU A 58 -20.32 7.60 1.89
N THR A 59 -19.85 8.21 2.98
CA THR A 59 -18.65 7.75 3.70
C THR A 59 -18.81 6.33 4.22
N ARG A 60 -20.01 5.95 4.70
CA ARG A 60 -20.34 4.55 5.05
C ARG A 60 -20.22 3.61 3.87
N LEU A 61 -20.74 4.00 2.71
CA LEU A 61 -20.68 3.19 1.49
C LEU A 61 -19.24 3.01 1.01
N ILE A 62 -18.42 4.08 1.07
CA ILE A 62 -17.00 4.01 0.71
C ILE A 62 -16.23 3.12 1.69
N ASP A 63 -16.50 3.18 3.00
CA ASP A 63 -15.90 2.26 3.98
C ASP A 63 -16.23 0.78 3.68
N MET A 64 -17.47 0.51 3.30
CA MET A 64 -17.89 -0.84 2.86
C MET A 64 -17.15 -1.28 1.59
N GLU A 65 -16.97 -0.40 0.61
CA GLU A 65 -16.20 -0.71 -0.59
C GLU A 65 -14.71 -0.96 -0.26
N TYR A 66 -14.13 -0.17 0.64
CA TYR A 66 -12.77 -0.39 1.13
C TYR A 66 -12.66 -1.75 1.83
N TRP A 67 -13.66 -2.15 2.61
CA TRP A 67 -13.70 -3.47 3.22
C TRP A 67 -13.62 -4.58 2.17
N LEU A 68 -14.43 -4.51 1.11
CA LEU A 68 -14.44 -5.52 0.06
C LEU A 68 -13.15 -5.53 -0.78
N ALA A 69 -12.75 -4.37 -1.30
CA ALA A 69 -11.69 -4.25 -2.30
C ALA A 69 -10.26 -4.14 -1.71
N CYS A 70 -10.12 -3.56 -0.52
CA CYS A 70 -8.83 -3.31 0.12
C CYS A 70 -8.52 -4.27 1.26
N ASN A 71 -9.52 -4.97 1.81
CA ASN A 71 -9.31 -5.91 2.92
C ASN A 71 -9.63 -7.35 2.52
N GLU A 72 -10.88 -7.67 2.18
CA GLU A 72 -11.30 -9.05 1.86
C GLU A 72 -10.60 -9.62 0.62
N GLU A 73 -10.58 -8.86 -0.49
CA GLU A 73 -9.85 -9.27 -1.70
C GLU A 73 -8.35 -9.48 -1.41
N ARG A 74 -7.74 -8.62 -0.58
CA ARG A 74 -6.32 -8.71 -0.22
C ARG A 74 -6.05 -9.89 0.70
N ALA A 75 -6.95 -10.18 1.62
CA ALA A 75 -6.88 -11.37 2.47
C ALA A 75 -6.92 -12.66 1.66
N ALA A 76 -7.76 -12.72 0.61
CA ALA A 76 -7.79 -13.85 -0.32
C ALA A 76 -6.49 -13.95 -1.13
N GLN A 77 -5.98 -12.84 -1.67
CA GLN A 77 -4.73 -12.81 -2.43
C GLN A 77 -3.50 -13.15 -1.59
N ALA A 78 -3.47 -12.75 -0.32
CA ALA A 78 -2.39 -13.07 0.61
C ALA A 78 -2.25 -14.58 0.87
N ARG A 79 -3.31 -15.38 0.69
CA ARG A 79 -3.22 -16.85 0.74
C ARG A 79 -2.28 -17.41 -0.33
N PHE A 80 -2.09 -16.67 -1.42
CA PHE A 80 -1.16 -17.00 -2.49
C PHE A 80 0.15 -16.21 -2.40
N GLY A 81 0.35 -15.40 -1.35
CA GLY A 81 1.50 -14.49 -1.21
C GLY A 81 1.58 -13.46 -2.33
N ALA A 82 0.44 -13.12 -2.93
CA ALA A 82 0.35 -12.34 -4.16
C ALA A 82 -0.70 -11.23 -4.07
N VAL A 83 -0.66 -10.45 -2.99
CA VAL A 83 -1.42 -9.21 -2.90
C VAL A 83 -1.06 -8.32 -4.09
N MET A 84 -2.05 -8.02 -4.94
CA MET A 84 -1.81 -7.36 -6.23
C MET A 84 -1.62 -5.85 -6.12
N CYS A 85 -2.01 -5.27 -4.97
CA CYS A 85 -1.90 -3.84 -4.70
C CYS A 85 -1.77 -3.62 -3.19
N CYS A 86 -0.56 -3.36 -2.71
CA CYS A 86 -0.34 -2.84 -1.36
C CYS A 86 -0.71 -1.35 -1.36
N CYS A 87 -1.87 -0.99 -0.82
CA CYS A 87 -2.41 0.37 -0.90
C CYS A 87 -1.55 1.42 -0.16
N GLY A 88 -1.41 2.61 -0.76
CA GLY A 88 -0.64 3.75 -0.27
C GLY A 88 -0.85 4.18 1.19
N PRO A 89 -2.07 4.15 1.74
CA PRO A 89 -2.32 4.51 3.14
C PRO A 89 -1.50 3.71 4.16
N CYS A 90 -1.15 2.45 3.85
CA CYS A 90 -0.40 1.61 4.78
C CYS A 90 0.31 0.46 4.07
N ALA A 91 1.48 0.72 3.52
CA ALA A 91 2.29 -0.30 2.86
C ALA A 91 3.77 -0.20 3.26
N MET A 92 4.29 -1.28 3.83
CA MET A 92 5.70 -1.43 4.18
C MET A 92 6.42 -2.25 3.11
N TYR A 93 7.59 -1.77 2.70
CA TYR A 93 8.40 -2.38 1.66
C TYR A 93 9.83 -2.63 2.12
N ARG A 94 10.45 -3.67 1.59
CA ARG A 94 11.88 -3.91 1.75
C ARG A 94 12.68 -2.92 0.90
N ARG A 95 13.51 -2.10 1.54
CA ARG A 95 14.23 -1.01 0.84
C ARG A 95 15.18 -1.53 -0.24
N SER A 96 15.92 -2.61 0.03
CA SER A 96 16.85 -3.18 -0.93
C SER A 96 16.14 -3.60 -2.23
N SER A 97 14.97 -4.22 -2.12
CA SER A 97 14.11 -4.58 -3.24
C SER A 97 13.50 -3.35 -3.93
N LEU A 98 13.10 -2.32 -3.18
CA LEU A 98 12.61 -1.07 -3.77
C LEU A 98 13.68 -0.41 -4.64
N VAL A 99 14.88 -0.23 -4.09
CA VAL A 99 15.98 0.46 -4.76
C VAL A 99 16.36 -0.23 -6.06
N SER A 100 16.37 -1.57 -6.11
CA SER A 100 16.65 -2.31 -7.35
C SER A 100 15.55 -2.18 -8.41
N LEU A 101 14.35 -1.76 -8.02
CA LEU A 101 13.19 -1.62 -8.90
C LEU A 101 12.87 -0.16 -9.25
N LEU A 102 13.54 0.82 -8.62
CA LEU A 102 13.24 2.25 -8.78
C LEU A 102 13.31 2.73 -10.23
N ASP A 103 14.27 2.24 -11.02
CA ASP A 103 14.41 2.67 -12.41
C ASP A 103 13.20 2.22 -13.24
N GLN A 104 12.74 0.97 -13.06
CA GLN A 104 11.54 0.46 -13.74
C GLN A 104 10.28 1.21 -13.29
N TYR A 105 10.20 1.51 -12.00
CA TYR A 105 9.12 2.27 -11.39
C TYR A 105 9.05 3.72 -11.92
N GLU A 106 10.21 4.37 -12.14
CA GLU A 106 10.31 5.73 -12.65
C GLU A 106 9.90 5.82 -14.12
N THR A 107 10.21 4.78 -14.92
CA THR A 107 9.97 4.75 -16.37
C THR A 107 8.65 4.10 -16.78
N GLN A 108 7.63 4.10 -15.92
CA GLN A 108 6.33 3.52 -16.27
C GLN A 108 5.72 4.23 -17.48
N LEU A 109 5.46 3.46 -18.55
CA LEU A 109 4.81 3.96 -19.76
C LEU A 109 3.45 3.26 -19.96
N PHE A 110 2.41 4.04 -20.25
CA PHE A 110 1.14 3.55 -20.76
C PHE A 110 0.92 4.07 -22.17
N ARG A 111 0.82 3.16 -23.15
CA ARG A 111 0.70 3.49 -24.59
C ARG A 111 1.77 4.47 -25.07
N GLY A 112 3.01 4.29 -24.61
CA GLY A 112 4.16 5.11 -24.98
C GLY A 112 4.25 6.47 -24.27
N LYS A 113 3.35 6.79 -23.34
CA LYS A 113 3.40 8.01 -22.53
C LYS A 113 3.72 7.70 -21.07
N PRO A 114 4.51 8.53 -20.36
CA PRO A 114 4.69 8.41 -18.92
C PRO A 114 3.35 8.34 -18.19
N SER A 115 3.24 7.43 -17.23
CA SER A 115 2.03 7.22 -16.44
C SER A 115 2.34 7.25 -14.96
N ASP A 116 1.64 8.13 -14.26
CA ASP A 116 1.73 8.31 -12.80
C ASP A 116 0.50 7.76 -12.07
N PHE A 117 -0.34 7.01 -12.78
CA PHE A 117 -1.55 6.41 -12.21
C PHE A 117 -1.26 5.03 -11.62
N GLY A 118 -1.81 4.79 -10.43
CA GLY A 118 -1.73 3.48 -9.78
C GLY A 118 -0.31 3.10 -9.34
N GLU A 119 0.46 4.08 -8.87
CA GLU A 119 1.84 3.94 -8.41
C GLU A 119 2.04 2.76 -7.44
N ASP A 120 1.18 2.66 -6.42
CA ASP A 120 1.22 1.58 -5.43
C ASP A 120 1.04 0.19 -6.06
N ARG A 121 0.06 0.09 -6.97
CA ARG A 121 -0.20 -1.15 -7.71
C ARG A 121 0.99 -1.49 -8.57
N HIS A 122 1.52 -0.52 -9.32
CA HIS A 122 2.67 -0.76 -10.18
C HIS A 122 3.87 -1.27 -9.38
N LEU A 123 4.19 -0.62 -8.26
CA LEU A 123 5.28 -1.02 -7.38
C LEU A 123 5.08 -2.42 -6.80
N THR A 124 3.85 -2.75 -6.40
CA THR A 124 3.49 -4.09 -5.90
C THR A 124 3.67 -5.16 -6.97
N ILE A 125 3.26 -4.87 -8.22
CA ILE A 125 3.45 -5.77 -9.36
C ILE A 125 4.93 -5.95 -9.69
N LEU A 126 5.75 -4.90 -9.59
CA LEU A 126 7.20 -5.01 -9.78
C LEU A 126 7.84 -5.91 -8.72
N MET A 127 7.41 -5.82 -7.45
CA MET A 127 7.86 -6.72 -6.38
C MET A 127 7.54 -8.18 -6.69
N LEU A 128 6.30 -8.46 -7.11
CA LEU A 128 5.87 -9.80 -7.50
C LEU A 128 6.67 -10.33 -8.70
N LYS A 129 6.90 -9.49 -9.72
CA LYS A 129 7.73 -9.84 -10.88
C LYS A 129 9.18 -10.14 -10.52
N ALA A 130 9.71 -9.48 -9.49
CA ALA A 130 11.05 -9.73 -8.97
C ALA A 130 11.14 -11.01 -8.11
N GLY A 131 10.02 -11.74 -7.96
CA GLY A 131 9.97 -13.02 -7.23
C GLY A 131 9.70 -12.88 -5.74
N PHE A 132 9.37 -11.68 -5.24
CA PHE A 132 8.98 -11.48 -3.85
C PHE A 132 7.51 -11.78 -3.64
N ARG A 133 7.17 -12.18 -2.41
CA ARG A 133 5.79 -12.24 -1.94
C ARG A 133 5.32 -10.87 -1.46
N THR A 134 4.01 -10.65 -1.60
CA THR A 134 3.31 -9.47 -1.10
C THR A 134 2.13 -9.91 -0.25
N GLU A 135 2.01 -9.32 0.94
CA GLU A 135 1.20 -9.88 2.03
C GLU A 135 0.24 -8.85 2.64
N TYR A 136 -0.81 -9.36 3.27
CA TYR A 136 -1.82 -8.58 3.99
C TYR A 136 -1.76 -8.88 5.49
N VAL A 137 -1.76 -7.84 6.32
CA VAL A 137 -1.72 -7.95 7.79
C VAL A 137 -3.00 -7.32 8.36
N PRO A 138 -4.05 -8.13 8.63
CA PRO A 138 -5.38 -7.61 9.01
C PRO A 138 -5.37 -6.78 10.29
N ASP A 139 -4.47 -7.10 11.23
CA ASP A 139 -4.42 -6.39 12.51
C ASP A 139 -3.66 -5.05 12.42
N ALA A 140 -2.96 -4.76 11.32
CA ALA A 140 -2.25 -3.50 11.13
C ALA A 140 -3.19 -2.44 10.56
N ILE A 141 -3.90 -1.72 11.42
CA ILE A 141 -5.01 -0.84 11.01
C ILE A 141 -4.53 0.57 10.69
N ALA A 142 -4.92 1.06 9.51
CA ALA A 142 -4.77 2.43 9.07
C ALA A 142 -6.15 3.06 8.76
N ALA A 143 -6.37 4.26 9.25
CA ALA A 143 -7.61 5.01 9.06
C ALA A 143 -7.35 6.23 8.17
N THR A 144 -7.91 6.26 6.97
CA THR A 144 -7.78 7.35 6.00
C THR A 144 -9.10 8.13 5.88
N VAL A 145 -9.03 9.41 5.52
CA VAL A 145 -10.22 10.23 5.29
C VAL A 145 -10.77 9.93 3.89
N VAL A 146 -12.07 9.72 3.77
CA VAL A 146 -12.72 9.52 2.45
C VAL A 146 -13.62 10.71 2.10
N PRO A 147 -13.88 10.98 0.81
CA PRO A 147 -14.79 12.04 0.40
C PRO A 147 -16.18 11.91 1.02
N ASP A 148 -16.72 13.01 1.54
CA ASP A 148 -18.03 13.05 2.20
C ASP A 148 -19.15 13.62 1.31
N ARG A 149 -18.80 14.13 0.12
CA ARG A 149 -19.68 14.81 -0.83
C ARG A 149 -19.36 14.39 -2.26
N LEU A 150 -20.37 14.48 -3.13
CA LEU A 150 -20.20 14.40 -4.58
C LEU A 150 -20.12 15.83 -5.11
N GLU A 151 -19.04 16.17 -5.81
CA GLU A 151 -18.93 17.41 -6.56
C GLU A 151 -19.17 17.15 -8.07
N PRO A 152 -19.78 18.09 -8.81
CA PRO A 152 -19.99 17.99 -10.25
C PRO A 152 -18.69 17.95 -11.07
#